data_AF-A0AA39DUL3-F1
#
_entry.id   AF-A0AA39DUL3-F1
#
_cell.length_a   1.000
_cell.length_b   1.000
_cell.length_c   1.000
_cell.angle_alpha   90.00
_cell.angle_beta   90.00
_cell.angle_gamma   90.00
#
_symmetry.space_group_name_H-M   'P 1'
#
loop_
_entity.id
_entity.type
_entity.pdbx_description
1 polymer ?
#
loop_
_entity_poly.entity_id
_entity_poly.type
_entity_poly.pdbx_seq_one_letter_code
_entity_poly.pdbx_strand_id
1 'polypeptide(L)'
;MSNQLYNTHVKLLAFDLLSLTQTPSPSSSDPISFSRRGTPLSRAETLGTVTSRELKPHKFLKFTVDDGTGCVPCVLWLNHLSSPYFSRRNPADVRLIADLAEYQASEVKLGVLARVRGRITAYRECLVMEACSKANSV
;
A
#
# COMPACT_ATOMS: atom_id res chain seq x y z
N MET A 1 4.88 26.51 1.56
CA MET A 1 4.39 25.81 2.78
C MET A 1 5.15 24.50 2.89
N SER A 2 5.80 24.25 4.03
CA SER A 2 6.55 23.02 4.29
C SER A 2 5.61 21.82 4.19
N ASN A 3 5.87 20.95 3.22
CA ASN A 3 4.98 19.83 2.89
C ASN A 3 5.24 18.63 3.82
N GLN A 4 5.10 18.84 5.13
CA GLN A 4 5.49 17.89 6.19
C GLN A 4 4.79 16.52 6.09
N LEU A 5 3.67 16.44 5.37
CA LEU A 5 2.88 15.22 5.24
C LEU A 5 3.17 14.41 3.95
N TYR A 6 3.86 14.99 2.96
CA TYR A 6 4.01 14.42 1.61
C TYR A 6 4.83 13.12 1.53
N ASN A 7 5.44 12.65 2.61
CA ASN A 7 6.10 11.34 2.67
C ASN A 7 5.85 10.64 4.01
N THR A 8 4.86 11.12 4.75
CA THR A 8 4.48 10.60 6.06
C THR A 8 3.31 9.63 5.86
N HIS A 9 3.31 8.51 6.59
CA HIS A 9 2.17 7.60 6.57
C HIS A 9 1.06 8.20 7.44
N VAL A 10 0.23 9.04 6.84
CA VAL A 10 -0.87 9.71 7.55
C VAL A 10 -1.94 8.67 7.88
N LYS A 11 -2.36 8.62 9.13
CA LYS A 11 -3.45 7.74 9.56
C LYS A 11 -4.76 8.29 9.01
N LEU A 12 -5.43 7.51 8.17
CA LEU A 12 -6.69 7.89 7.55
C LEU A 12 -7.70 6.76 7.72
N LEU A 13 -8.94 7.16 8.01
CA LEU A 13 -10.09 6.28 7.88
C LEU A 13 -10.30 5.94 6.39
N ALA A 14 -10.88 4.78 6.10
CA ALA A 14 -11.17 4.35 4.74
C ALA A 14 -12.00 5.37 3.98
N PHE A 15 -13.03 5.94 4.62
CA PHE A 15 -13.85 7.01 4.04
C PHE A 15 -12.98 8.19 3.56
N ASP A 16 -12.07 8.67 4.41
CA ASP A 16 -11.20 9.80 4.10
C ASP A 16 -10.15 9.46 3.02
N LEU A 17 -9.65 8.23 3.04
CA LEU A 17 -8.66 7.74 2.09
C LEU A 17 -9.29 7.59 0.70
N LEU A 18 -10.49 7.03 0.61
CA LEU A 18 -11.20 6.80 -0.65
C LEU A 18 -11.77 8.10 -1.24
N SER A 19 -11.96 9.13 -0.42
CA SER A 19 -12.42 10.45 -0.86
C SER A 19 -11.28 11.41 -1.27
N LEU A 20 -10.04 10.93 -1.38
CA LEU A 20 -8.92 11.79 -1.77
C LEU A 20 -9.13 12.35 -3.17
N THR A 21 -8.88 13.66 -3.33
CA THR A 21 -8.87 14.31 -4.63
C THR A 21 -7.69 13.78 -5.43
N GLN A 22 -8.01 13.13 -6.55
CA GLN A 22 -7.02 12.64 -7.50
C GLN A 22 -6.81 13.71 -8.56
N THR A 23 -5.58 14.21 -8.70
CA THR A 23 -5.21 15.13 -9.78
C THR A 23 -4.35 14.35 -10.76
N PRO A 24 -4.87 14.04 -11.97
CA PRO A 24 -4.09 13.42 -13.03
C PRO A 24 -2.93 14.34 -13.39
N SER A 25 -1.77 13.75 -13.64
CA SER A 25 -0.65 14.53 -14.16
C SER A 25 -0.84 14.81 -15.66
N PRO A 26 -0.41 15.98 -16.14
CA PRO A 26 -0.55 16.36 -17.55
C PRO A 26 0.33 15.52 -18.49
N SER A 27 1.34 14.83 -17.96
CA SER A 27 2.11 13.82 -18.69
C SER A 27 1.65 12.42 -18.29
N SER A 28 1.57 11.49 -19.26
CA SER A 28 1.25 10.08 -18.99
C SER A 28 2.34 9.35 -18.19
N SER A 29 3.52 9.96 -18.07
CA SER A 29 4.67 9.44 -17.31
C SER A 29 4.65 9.80 -15.83
N ASP A 30 3.92 10.85 -15.44
CA ASP A 30 3.89 11.31 -14.06
C ASP A 30 2.78 10.61 -13.26
N PRO A 31 3.06 10.18 -12.02
CA PRO A 31 2.05 9.51 -11.20
C PRO A 31 0.89 10.45 -10.84
N ILE A 32 -0.29 9.87 -10.64
CA ILE A 32 -1.45 10.58 -10.08
C ILE A 32 -1.07 11.12 -8.70
N SER A 33 -1.42 12.38 -8.45
CA SER A 33 -1.24 13.00 -7.15
C SER A 33 -2.53 12.96 -6.35
N PHE A 34 -2.41 12.76 -5.04
CA PHE A 34 -3.55 12.66 -4.13
C PHE A 34 -3.50 13.82 -3.14
N SER A 35 -4.66 14.40 -2.83
CA SER A 35 -4.76 15.44 -1.82
C SER A 35 -6.05 15.37 -1.02
N ARG A 36 -6.00 15.89 0.20
CA ARG A 36 -7.16 16.08 1.06
C ARG A 36 -7.24 17.56 1.41
N ARG A 37 -8.31 18.24 1.00
CA ARG A 37 -8.52 19.68 1.27
C ARG A 37 -7.29 20.53 0.89
N GLY A 38 -6.72 20.26 -0.29
CA GLY A 38 -5.53 20.94 -0.80
C GLY A 38 -4.19 20.48 -0.19
N THR A 39 -4.19 19.59 0.81
CA THR A 39 -2.96 19.03 1.39
C THR A 39 -2.55 17.77 0.62
N PRO A 40 -1.37 17.75 -0.02
CA PRO A 40 -0.94 16.61 -0.82
C PRO A 40 -0.46 15.45 0.07
N LEU A 41 -0.82 14.23 -0.32
CA LEU A 41 -0.54 12.99 0.40
C LEU A 41 0.00 11.95 -0.59
N SER A 42 1.00 11.17 -0.15
CA SER A 42 1.56 10.08 -0.97
C SER A 42 1.53 8.74 -0.26
N ARG A 43 1.36 8.74 1.06
CA ARG A 43 1.40 7.57 1.93
C ARG A 43 0.31 7.65 2.97
N ALA A 44 -0.24 6.51 3.32
CA ALA A 44 -1.22 6.41 4.38
C ALA A 44 -0.95 5.22 5.29
N GLU A 45 -1.65 5.21 6.40
CA GLU A 45 -1.78 4.09 7.32
C GLU A 45 -3.26 3.88 7.64
N THR A 46 -3.74 2.65 7.56
CA THR A 46 -5.09 2.25 7.95
C THR A 46 -5.03 0.98 8.80
N LEU A 47 -6.04 0.77 9.63
CA LEU A 47 -6.20 -0.39 10.50
C LEU A 47 -7.64 -0.86 10.40
N GLY A 48 -7.85 -2.12 10.08
CA GLY A 48 -9.20 -2.69 9.96
C GLY A 48 -9.17 -4.20 9.76
N THR A 49 -10.33 -4.79 9.57
CA THR A 49 -10.50 -6.23 9.40
C THR A 49 -10.32 -6.63 7.95
N VAL A 50 -9.60 -7.72 7.69
CA VAL A 50 -9.41 -8.23 6.32
C VAL A 50 -10.70 -8.89 5.82
N THR A 51 -11.28 -8.35 4.76
CA THR A 51 -12.57 -8.79 4.21
C THR A 51 -12.47 -9.53 2.87
N SER A 52 -11.33 -9.45 2.17
CA SER A 52 -11.04 -10.24 0.98
C SER A 52 -9.57 -10.63 0.92
N ARG A 53 -9.25 -11.68 0.16
CA ARG A 53 -7.88 -12.19 0.00
C ARG A 53 -7.72 -12.94 -1.32
N GLU A 54 -6.89 -12.43 -2.22
CA GLU A 54 -6.50 -13.07 -3.49
C GLU A 54 -4.97 -13.13 -3.58
N LEU A 55 -4.41 -14.32 -3.36
CA LEU A 55 -2.97 -14.54 -3.44
C LEU A 55 -2.58 -15.03 -4.84
N LYS A 56 -1.64 -14.34 -5.49
CA LYS A 56 -0.90 -14.84 -6.66
C LYS A 56 0.55 -15.09 -6.23
N PRO A 57 0.95 -16.36 -6.01
CA PRO A 57 2.28 -16.71 -5.56
C PRO A 57 3.39 -16.05 -6.40
N HIS A 58 4.42 -15.56 -5.72
CA HIS A 58 5.59 -14.86 -6.31
C HIS A 58 5.24 -13.61 -7.16
N LYS A 59 4.01 -13.13 -7.09
CA LYS A 59 3.54 -11.92 -7.80
C LYS A 59 3.03 -10.89 -6.81
N PHE A 60 1.89 -11.15 -6.19
CA PHE A 60 1.27 -10.23 -5.24
C PHE A 60 0.19 -10.92 -4.40
N LEU A 61 -0.14 -10.29 -3.28
CA LEU A 61 -1.36 -10.52 -2.53
C LEU A 61 -2.26 -9.29 -2.66
N LYS A 62 -3.50 -9.48 -3.11
CA LYS A 62 -4.57 -8.49 -3.03
C LYS A 62 -5.47 -8.80 -1.85
N PHE A 63 -5.85 -7.78 -1.11
CA PHE A 63 -6.77 -7.93 0.02
C PHE A 63 -7.49 -6.62 0.27
N THR A 64 -8.60 -6.66 1.00
CA THR A 64 -9.33 -5.45 1.41
C THR A 64 -9.35 -5.36 2.92
N VAL A 65 -9.23 -4.14 3.43
CA VAL A 65 -9.30 -3.82 4.86
C VAL A 65 -10.52 -2.95 5.09
N ASP A 66 -11.41 -3.38 5.97
CA ASP A 66 -12.61 -2.65 6.40
C ASP A 66 -12.42 -2.12 7.83
N ASP A 67 -12.46 -0.80 7.99
CA ASP A 67 -12.34 -0.12 9.28
C ASP A 67 -13.69 0.38 9.83
N GLY A 68 -14.81 -0.05 9.22
CA GLY A 68 -16.16 0.38 9.54
C GLY A 68 -16.59 1.68 8.84
N THR A 69 -15.67 2.36 8.15
CA THR A 69 -15.97 3.57 7.36
C THR A 69 -15.87 3.35 5.85
N GLY A 70 -15.37 2.17 5.45
CA GLY A 70 -15.22 1.78 4.05
C GLY A 70 -14.21 0.65 3.88
N CYS A 71 -14.10 0.12 2.67
CA CYS A 71 -13.20 -0.97 2.33
C CYS A 71 -12.02 -0.46 1.49
N VAL A 72 -10.82 -0.48 2.05
CA VAL A 72 -9.59 -0.07 1.35
C VAL A 72 -8.97 -1.27 0.64
N PRO A 73 -8.84 -1.26 -0.71
CA PRO A 73 -8.08 -2.28 -1.42
C PRO A 73 -6.58 -2.08 -1.20
N CYS A 74 -5.90 -3.17 -0.90
CA CYS A 74 -4.48 -3.23 -0.57
C CYS A 74 -3.78 -4.25 -1.47
N VAL A 75 -2.54 -3.94 -1.84
CA VAL A 75 -1.66 -4.83 -2.60
C VAL A 75 -0.34 -4.97 -1.86
N LEU A 76 0.07 -6.19 -1.58
CA LEU A 76 1.43 -6.53 -1.14
C LEU A 76 2.15 -7.24 -2.28
N TRP A 77 3.23 -6.64 -2.78
CA TRP A 77 4.03 -7.22 -3.86
C TRP A 77 4.91 -8.35 -3.33
N LEU A 78 5.00 -9.45 -4.08
CA LEU A 78 5.76 -10.67 -3.71
C LEU A 78 6.82 -11.05 -4.76
N ASN A 79 7.07 -10.17 -5.73
CA ASN A 79 7.97 -10.38 -6.86
C ASN A 79 9.39 -9.80 -6.62
N HIS A 80 9.82 -9.68 -5.36
CA HIS A 80 11.10 -9.08 -4.99
C HIS A 80 12.30 -9.74 -5.69
N LEU A 81 12.26 -11.07 -5.86
CA LEU A 81 13.35 -11.85 -6.46
C LEU A 81 13.30 -11.91 -8.00
N SER A 82 12.18 -11.54 -8.62
CA SER A 82 12.00 -11.62 -10.08
C SER A 82 11.89 -10.26 -10.76
N SER A 83 11.61 -9.19 -10.01
CA SER A 83 11.44 -7.85 -10.56
C SER A 83 12.80 -7.19 -10.89
N PRO A 84 12.97 -6.66 -12.12
CA PRO A 84 14.18 -5.91 -12.51
C PRO A 84 14.47 -4.70 -11.63
N TYR A 85 13.45 -4.16 -10.95
CA TYR A 85 13.62 -3.05 -10.00
C TYR A 85 14.63 -3.35 -8.89
N PHE A 86 14.73 -4.61 -8.46
CA PHE A 86 15.65 -5.03 -7.39
C PHE A 86 17.03 -5.47 -7.90
N SER A 87 17.26 -5.53 -9.22
CA SER A 87 18.54 -5.97 -9.80
C SER A 87 19.75 -5.15 -9.35
N ARG A 88 19.54 -3.88 -8.99
CA ARG A 88 20.59 -2.95 -8.54
C ARG A 88 20.83 -2.97 -7.02
N ARG A 89 20.06 -3.76 -6.27
CA ARG A 89 20.14 -3.83 -4.80
C ARG A 89 20.98 -5.01 -4.34
N ASN A 90 21.46 -4.96 -3.10
CA ASN A 90 22.19 -6.07 -2.49
C ASN A 90 21.28 -7.32 -2.45
N PRO A 91 21.71 -8.46 -3.04
CA PRO A 91 20.89 -9.68 -3.08
C PRO A 91 20.46 -10.22 -1.70
N ALA A 92 21.29 -10.04 -0.66
CA ALA A 92 20.94 -10.48 0.70
C ALA A 92 19.78 -9.67 1.28
N ASP A 93 19.82 -8.35 1.12
CA ASP A 93 18.74 -7.45 1.57
C ASP A 93 17.43 -7.75 0.83
N VAL A 94 17.52 -8.01 -0.48
CA VAL A 94 16.33 -8.36 -1.29
C VAL A 94 15.70 -9.66 -0.79
N ARG A 95 16.49 -10.67 -0.43
CA ARG A 95 15.98 -11.92 0.16
C ARG A 95 15.28 -11.67 1.48
N LEU A 96 15.88 -10.89 2.39
CA LEU A 96 15.24 -10.55 3.67
C LEU A 96 13.88 -9.86 3.49
N ILE A 97 13.79 -8.94 2.54
CA ILE A 97 12.52 -8.25 2.22
C ILE A 97 11.51 -9.22 1.59
N ALA A 98 11.97 -10.13 0.73
CA ALA A 98 11.13 -11.15 0.11
C ALA A 98 10.53 -12.10 1.16
N ASP A 99 11.37 -12.66 2.03
CA ASP A 99 10.96 -13.58 3.09
C ASP A 99 9.96 -12.92 4.05
N LEU A 100 10.22 -11.65 4.42
CA LEU A 100 9.29 -10.89 5.24
C LEU A 100 7.95 -10.66 4.54
N ALA A 101 7.96 -10.33 3.25
CA ALA A 101 6.73 -10.12 2.49
C ALA A 101 5.92 -11.42 2.37
N GLU A 102 6.58 -12.57 2.20
CA GLU A 102 5.94 -13.88 2.19
C GLU A 102 5.34 -14.22 3.56
N TYR A 103 6.06 -13.96 4.65
CA TYR A 103 5.55 -14.10 6.02
C TYR A 103 4.32 -13.20 6.26
N GLN A 104 4.39 -11.92 5.89
CA GLN A 104 3.25 -11.02 6.02
C GLN A 104 2.04 -11.49 5.17
N ALA A 105 2.28 -12.03 3.98
CA ALA A 105 1.23 -12.59 3.14
C ALA A 105 0.58 -13.84 3.74
N SER A 106 1.30 -14.63 4.56
CA SER A 106 0.74 -15.75 5.30
C SER A 106 -0.10 -15.29 6.49
N GLU A 107 0.24 -14.16 7.12
CA GLU A 107 -0.49 -13.60 8.27
C GLU A 107 -1.77 -12.88 7.86
N VAL A 108 -1.83 -12.30 6.67
CA VAL A 108 -3.07 -11.73 6.13
C VAL A 108 -4.06 -12.85 5.82
N LYS A 109 -5.06 -13.02 6.69
CA LYS A 109 -6.16 -14.01 6.60
C LYS A 109 -7.50 -13.29 6.74
N LEU A 110 -8.59 -13.86 6.22
CA LEU A 110 -9.92 -13.27 6.39
C LEU A 110 -10.27 -13.15 7.88
N GLY A 111 -10.88 -12.02 8.26
CA GLY A 111 -11.33 -11.75 9.62
C GLY A 111 -10.24 -11.28 10.60
N VAL A 112 -8.97 -11.26 10.21
CA VAL A 112 -7.90 -10.73 11.08
C VAL A 112 -7.85 -9.21 11.03
N LEU A 113 -7.46 -8.59 12.13
CA LEU A 113 -7.16 -7.18 12.18
C LEU A 113 -5.78 -6.94 11.54
N ALA A 114 -5.74 -6.11 10.49
CA ALA A 114 -4.53 -5.79 9.75
C ALA A 114 -4.25 -4.29 9.79
N ARG A 115 -3.01 -3.94 10.16
CA ARG A 115 -2.46 -2.59 10.01
C ARG A 115 -1.73 -2.51 8.69
N VAL A 116 -2.19 -1.67 7.78
CA VAL A 116 -1.57 -1.47 6.48
C VAL A 116 -0.93 -0.09 6.41
N ARG A 117 0.38 -0.06 6.16
CA ARG A 117 1.14 1.15 5.85
C ARG A 117 1.64 1.05 4.43
N GLY A 118 1.40 2.08 3.62
CA GLY A 118 1.69 1.97 2.20
C GLY A 118 1.75 3.27 1.46
N ARG A 119 2.13 3.16 0.19
CA ARG A 119 2.00 4.24 -0.78
C ARG A 119 0.56 4.25 -1.32
N ILE A 120 0.00 5.44 -1.48
CA ILE A 120 -1.29 5.65 -2.16
C ILE A 120 -1.01 5.64 -3.67
N THR A 121 -1.73 4.78 -4.39
CA THR A 121 -1.67 4.69 -5.85
C THR A 121 -3.08 4.61 -6.42
N ALA A 122 -3.20 4.76 -7.73
CA ALA A 122 -4.44 4.52 -8.45
C ALA A 122 -4.21 3.45 -9.51
N TYR A 123 -5.08 2.45 -9.55
CA TYR A 123 -5.09 1.41 -10.57
C TYR A 123 -6.47 1.38 -11.20
N ARG A 124 -6.54 1.62 -12.53
CA ARG A 124 -7.80 1.76 -13.26
C ARG A 124 -8.77 2.72 -12.55
N GLU A 125 -8.26 3.89 -12.17
CA GLU A 125 -9.00 4.97 -11.48
C GLU A 125 -9.47 4.64 -10.04
N CYS A 126 -9.27 3.41 -9.58
CA CYS A 126 -9.51 3.03 -8.19
C CYS A 126 -8.27 3.27 -7.33
N LEU A 127 -8.46 3.97 -6.20
CA LEU A 127 -7.40 4.15 -5.21
C LEU A 127 -7.05 2.80 -4.57
N VAL A 128 -5.75 2.52 -4.46
CA VAL A 128 -5.19 1.31 -3.86
C VAL A 128 -4.03 1.69 -2.93
N MET A 129 -3.87 0.93 -1.85
CA MET A 129 -2.71 1.01 -0.97
C MET A 129 -1.68 -0.06 -1.31
N GLU A 130 -0.50 0.36 -1.76
CA GLU A 130 0.65 -0.54 -1.89
C GLU A 130 1.32 -0.72 -0.53
N ALA A 131 1.04 -1.85 0.11
CA ALA A 131 1.54 -2.18 1.43
C ALA A 131 3.08 -2.29 1.43
N CYS A 132 3.71 -1.65 2.41
CA CYS A 132 5.13 -1.80 2.64
C CYS A 132 5.42 -3.11 3.37
N SER A 133 6.32 -3.91 2.81
CA SER A 133 7.03 -4.96 3.53
C SER A 133 8.08 -4.33 4.45
N LYS A 134 7.64 -3.74 5.57
CA LYS A 134 8.54 -3.24 6.62
C LYS A 134 8.59 -4.22 7.78
N ALA A 135 9.80 -4.59 8.18
CA ALA A 135 10.06 -5.30 9.42
C ALA A 135 9.68 -4.33 10.55
N ASN A 136 8.57 -4.59 11.23
CA ASN A 136 8.32 -4.02 12.55
C ASN A 136 7.48 -5.04 13.31
N SER A 137 8.13 -5.71 14.25
CA SER A 137 7.49 -6.40 15.36
C SER A 137 6.57 -5.39 16.05
N VAL A 138 5.30 -5.76 16.25
CA VAL A 138 4.49 -5.19 17.33
C VAL A 138 4.79 -6.00 18.57
#